data_AF-A0A258J235-F1
#
_entry.id   AF-A0A258J235-F1
#
_cell.length_a   1.000
_cell.length_b   1.000
_cell.length_c   1.000
_cell.angle_alpha   90.00
_cell.angle_beta   90.00
_cell.angle_gamma   90.00
#
_symmetry.space_group_name_H-M   'P 1'
#
loop_
_entity.id
_entity.type
_entity.pdbx_description
1 polymer ?
#
loop_
_entity_poly.entity_id
_entity_poly.type
_entity_poly.pdbx_seq_one_letter_code
_entity_poly.pdbx_strand_id
1 'polypeptide(L)'
;MFEHAAKLNFEGIISKNAQAPYRSDRNEGWWKIKTVQKGKFPVIGFIKDPTGVAALYLGKREGKDLVYMGKVGTGWSRTVSSQIRKQLDTVVSPKSKLTKPIKKPKATWVEPMFFADVEYRDITSEGLLRQSSFKGLKRK
;
A
#
# COMPACT_ATOMS: atom_id res chain seq x y z
N MET A 1 14.08 0.89 -21.58
CA MET A 1 12.68 1.25 -21.88
C MET A 1 11.78 1.16 -20.64
N PHE A 2 11.59 -0.02 -20.03
CA PHE A 2 10.73 -0.17 -18.85
C PHE A 2 11.13 0.73 -17.67
N GLU A 3 12.43 0.80 -17.36
CA GLU A 3 12.94 1.71 -16.32
C GLU A 3 12.69 3.20 -16.63
N HIS A 4 12.71 3.60 -17.91
CA HIS A 4 12.40 4.97 -18.30
C HIS A 4 10.92 5.26 -18.12
N ALA A 5 10.03 4.33 -18.46
CA ALA A 5 8.60 4.45 -18.16
C ALA A 5 8.34 4.60 -16.65
N ALA A 6 9.12 3.91 -15.81
CA ALA A 6 9.06 4.06 -14.35
C ALA A 6 9.53 5.46 -13.91
N LYS A 7 10.67 5.94 -14.42
CA LYS A 7 11.20 7.28 -14.11
C LYS A 7 10.26 8.41 -14.55
N LEU A 8 9.49 8.20 -15.62
CA LEU A 8 8.50 9.16 -16.14
C LEU A 8 7.11 9.02 -15.49
N ASN A 9 6.97 8.19 -14.45
CA ASN A 9 5.68 7.93 -13.78
C ASN A 9 4.55 7.44 -14.72
N PHE A 10 4.88 6.76 -15.82
CA PHE A 10 3.88 6.08 -16.64
C PHE A 10 3.39 4.81 -15.94
N GLU A 11 2.15 4.38 -16.19
CA GLU A 11 1.58 3.15 -15.60
C GLU A 11 2.41 1.91 -15.96
N GLY A 12 3.10 1.93 -17.10
CA GLY A 12 3.79 0.78 -17.65
C GLY A 12 4.14 0.93 -19.11
N ILE A 13 4.46 -0.21 -19.72
CA ILE A 13 4.61 -0.35 -21.16
C ILE A 13 3.60 -1.39 -21.69
N ILE A 14 3.22 -1.23 -22.95
CA ILE A 14 2.48 -2.25 -23.70
C ILE A 14 3.42 -2.76 -24.78
N SER A 15 3.77 -4.04 -24.72
CA SER A 15 4.49 -4.72 -25.79
C SER A 15 3.47 -5.34 -26.75
N LYS A 16 3.58 -5.03 -28.04
CA LYS A 16 2.71 -5.59 -29.08
C LYS A 16 3.58 -6.43 -30.03
N ASN A 17 3.16 -7.65 -30.33
CA ASN A 17 3.82 -8.47 -31.33
C ASN A 17 3.59 -7.85 -32.72
N ALA A 18 4.67 -7.39 -33.35
CA ALA A 18 4.63 -6.72 -34.65
C ALA A 18 4.09 -7.61 -35.79
N GLN A 19 4.17 -8.94 -35.64
CA GLN A 19 3.67 -9.90 -36.64
C GLN A 19 2.21 -10.31 -36.40
N ALA A 20 1.61 -9.94 -35.27
CA ALA A 20 0.24 -10.32 -34.96
C ALA A 20 -0.76 -9.35 -35.60
N PRO A 21 -1.81 -9.83 -36.28
CA PRO A 21 -2.90 -8.97 -36.73
C PRO A 21 -3.67 -8.40 -35.53
N TYR A 22 -4.35 -7.28 -35.73
CA TYR A 22 -5.27 -6.76 -34.73
C TYR A 22 -6.43 -7.74 -34.53
N ARG A 23 -6.75 -8.04 -33.28
CA ARG A 23 -7.96 -8.78 -32.91
C ARG A 23 -8.59 -8.17 -31.67
N SER A 24 -9.92 -8.19 -31.60
CA SER A 24 -10.71 -7.65 -30.50
C SER A 24 -10.83 -8.60 -29.30
N ASP A 25 -10.49 -9.87 -29.48
CA ASP A 25 -10.52 -10.91 -28.45
C ASP A 25 -9.30 -10.87 -27.52
N ARG A 26 -9.37 -11.61 -26.40
CA ARG A 26 -8.23 -11.74 -25.48
C ARG A 26 -7.20 -12.70 -26.07
N ASN A 27 -6.05 -12.16 -26.48
CA ASN A 27 -4.93 -12.93 -27.04
C ASN A 27 -3.59 -12.48 -26.44
N GLU A 28 -2.53 -13.25 -26.74
CA GLU A 28 -1.15 -12.99 -26.27
C GLU A 28 -0.36 -12.05 -27.20
N GLY A 29 -1.02 -11.41 -28.17
CA GLY A 29 -0.36 -10.45 -29.04
C GLY A 29 0.04 -9.16 -28.31
N TRP A 30 -0.60 -8.86 -27.18
CA TRP A 30 -0.41 -7.61 -26.43
C TRP A 30 -0.13 -7.92 -24.95
N TRP A 31 1.02 -7.46 -24.44
CA TRP A 31 1.45 -7.66 -23.06
C TRP A 31 1.52 -6.32 -22.33
N LYS A 32 0.75 -6.15 -21.26
CA LYS A 32 0.83 -4.98 -20.38
C LYS A 32 1.73 -5.28 -19.19
N ILE A 33 2.87 -4.59 -19.12
CA ILE A 33 3.79 -4.68 -17.98
C ILE A 33 3.75 -3.35 -17.25
N LYS A 34 3.29 -3.37 -16.00
CA LYS A 34 3.07 -2.16 -15.23
C LYS A 34 4.25 -1.85 -14.32
N THR A 35 4.60 -0.57 -14.21
CA THR A 35 5.58 -0.08 -13.22
C THR A 35 4.89 -0.04 -11.85
N VAL A 36 5.62 -0.47 -10.81
CA VAL A 36 5.15 -0.42 -9.42
C VAL A 36 6.17 0.33 -8.60
N GLN A 37 5.71 1.27 -7.78
CA GLN A 37 6.53 1.93 -6.80
C GLN A 37 6.53 1.10 -5.52
N LYS A 38 7.65 1.11 -4.81
CA LYS A 38 7.83 0.41 -3.53
C LYS A 38 8.17 1.43 -2.47
N GLY A 39 7.56 1.32 -1.30
CA GLY A 39 7.84 2.20 -0.18
C GLY A 39 7.68 1.50 1.16
N LYS A 40 8.34 2.05 2.17
CA LYS A 40 8.20 1.63 3.56
C LYS A 40 7.42 2.68 4.31
N PHE A 41 6.32 2.30 4.93
CA PHE A 41 5.42 3.23 5.58
C PHE A 41 5.17 2.82 7.03
N PRO A 42 5.39 3.71 8.02
CA PRO A 42 4.96 3.47 9.39
C PRO A 42 3.50 3.03 9.46
N VAL A 43 3.23 1.96 10.20
CA VAL A 43 1.87 1.54 10.53
C VAL A 43 1.39 2.37 11.70
N ILE A 44 0.30 3.11 11.51
CA ILE A 44 -0.26 4.02 12.52
C ILE A 44 -1.51 3.45 13.18
N GLY A 45 -2.13 2.46 12.54
CA GLY A 45 -3.34 1.83 13.01
C GLY A 45 -3.81 0.76 12.04
N PHE A 46 -4.89 0.09 12.40
CA PHE A 46 -5.50 -0.93 11.55
C PHE A 46 -7.02 -0.97 11.72
N ILE A 47 -7.71 -1.54 10.73
CA ILE A 47 -9.12 -1.89 10.80
C ILE A 47 -9.20 -3.35 11.21
N LYS A 48 -9.99 -3.63 12.26
CA LYS A 48 -10.22 -5.00 12.74
C LYS A 48 -11.02 -5.80 11.71
N ASP A 49 -10.59 -7.05 11.52
CA ASP A 49 -11.37 -8.12 10.88
C ASP A 49 -11.60 -9.22 11.94
N PRO A 50 -12.63 -10.08 11.87
CA PRO A 50 -12.91 -11.07 12.90
C PRO A 50 -11.72 -11.96 13.25
N THR A 51 -10.88 -12.32 12.26
CA THR A 51 -9.73 -13.22 12.45
C THR A 51 -8.37 -12.55 12.22
N GLY A 52 -8.34 -11.25 11.92
CA GLY A 52 -7.12 -10.55 11.58
C GLY A 52 -7.26 -9.04 11.42
N VAL A 53 -6.62 -8.51 10.38
CA VAL A 53 -6.71 -7.10 9.96
C VAL A 53 -7.39 -7.00 8.58
N ALA A 54 -8.33 -6.07 8.46
CA ALA A 54 -9.00 -5.77 7.19
C ALA A 54 -8.20 -4.75 6.37
N ALA A 55 -7.57 -3.79 7.05
CA ALA A 55 -6.69 -2.81 6.44
C ALA A 55 -5.70 -2.24 7.46
N LEU A 56 -4.55 -1.76 6.99
CA LEU A 56 -3.60 -0.97 7.77
C LEU A 56 -3.72 0.49 7.36
N TYR A 57 -3.74 1.37 8.35
CA TYR A 57 -3.52 2.80 8.14
C TYR A 57 -2.01 3.03 8.09
N LEU A 58 -1.58 3.77 7.09
CA LEU A 58 -0.18 4.05 6.82
C LEU A 58 0.11 5.53 7.05
N GLY A 59 1.29 5.80 7.57
CA GLY A 59 1.82 7.15 7.71
C GLY A 59 3.11 7.37 6.92
N LYS A 60 3.57 8.60 6.92
CA LYS A 60 4.91 9.02 6.50
C LYS A 60 5.44 9.99 7.55
N ARG A 61 6.71 9.82 7.94
CA ARG A 61 7.39 10.73 8.85
C ARG A 61 7.94 11.89 8.04
N GLU A 62 7.48 13.10 8.31
CA GLU A 62 7.99 14.34 7.70
C GLU A 62 8.55 15.22 8.82
N GLY A 63 9.87 15.08 9.07
CA GLY A 63 10.51 15.70 10.23
C GLY A 63 9.91 15.20 11.54
N LYS A 64 9.25 16.11 12.28
CA LYS A 64 8.54 15.79 13.54
C LYS A 64 7.13 15.26 13.29
N ASP A 65 6.58 15.48 12.11
CA ASP A 65 5.20 15.17 11.79
C ASP A 65 5.01 13.74 11.32
N LEU A 66 3.83 13.19 11.64
CA LEU A 66 3.36 11.92 11.13
C LEU A 66 2.12 12.18 10.28
N VAL A 67 2.32 12.14 8.96
CA VAL A 67 1.31 12.45 7.95
C VAL A 67 0.65 11.17 7.49
N TYR A 68 -0.68 11.20 7.31
CA TYR A 68 -1.44 10.06 6.83
C TYR A 68 -1.24 9.83 5.33
N MET A 69 -0.92 8.60 4.93
CA MET A 69 -0.65 8.20 3.54
C MET A 69 -1.74 7.31 2.94
N GLY A 70 -2.87 7.11 3.62
CA GLY A 70 -3.93 6.22 3.16
C GLY A 70 -3.94 4.87 3.87
N LYS A 71 -4.80 3.98 3.37
CA LYS A 71 -4.99 2.63 3.91
C LYS A 71 -4.66 1.57 2.87
N VAL A 72 -4.05 0.48 3.31
CA VAL A 72 -3.82 -0.71 2.47
C VAL A 72 -4.62 -1.87 3.02
N GLY A 73 -5.40 -2.56 2.18
CA GLY A 73 -6.28 -3.67 2.58
C GLY A 73 -6.07 -4.95 1.78
N THR A 74 -5.06 -4.99 0.91
CA THR A 74 -4.79 -6.10 -0.01
C THR A 74 -3.32 -6.50 0.08
N GLY A 75 -2.95 -7.68 -0.44
CA GLY A 75 -1.55 -8.12 -0.50
C GLY A 75 -1.11 -9.08 0.62
N TRP A 76 -2.05 -9.56 1.45
CA TRP A 76 -1.82 -10.59 2.45
C TRP A 76 -2.78 -11.77 2.27
N SER A 77 -2.36 -12.96 2.72
CA SER A 77 -3.26 -14.08 2.95
C SER A 77 -3.97 -13.95 4.30
N ARG A 78 -5.00 -14.77 4.56
CA ARG A 78 -5.67 -14.81 5.87
C ARG A 78 -4.71 -15.16 7.02
N THR A 79 -3.74 -16.04 6.78
CA THR A 79 -2.74 -16.41 7.78
C THR A 79 -1.87 -15.21 8.15
N VAL A 80 -1.42 -14.46 7.14
CA VAL A 80 -0.59 -13.27 7.33
C VAL A 80 -1.38 -12.16 8.02
N SER A 81 -2.65 -11.92 7.66
CA SER A 81 -3.46 -10.90 8.32
C SER A 81 -3.68 -11.19 9.81
N SER A 82 -3.84 -12.46 10.18
CA SER A 82 -3.93 -12.88 11.59
C SER A 82 -2.61 -12.69 12.35
N GLN A 83 -1.47 -12.99 11.72
CA GLN A 83 -0.15 -12.74 12.32
C GLN A 83 0.13 -11.25 12.52
N ILE A 84 -0.18 -10.43 11.52
CA ILE A 84 -0.09 -8.96 11.61
C ILE A 84 -0.93 -8.47 12.79
N ARG A 85 -2.16 -8.98 12.93
CA ARG A 85 -3.04 -8.61 14.03
C ARG A 85 -2.40 -8.88 15.39
N LYS A 86 -1.86 -10.09 15.59
CA LYS A 86 -1.17 -10.46 16.85
C LYS A 86 -0.02 -9.53 17.19
N GLN A 87 0.79 -9.14 16.19
CA GLN A 87 1.90 -8.22 16.41
C GLN A 87 1.41 -6.80 16.74
N LEU A 88 0.41 -6.29 16.03
CA LEU A 88 -0.12 -4.94 16.23
C LEU A 88 -0.93 -4.80 17.53
N ASP A 89 -1.55 -5.86 18.01
CA ASP A 89 -2.26 -5.86 19.30
C ASP A 89 -1.30 -5.59 20.48
N THR A 90 0.00 -5.91 20.35
CA THR A 90 1.01 -5.63 21.40
C THR A 90 1.38 -4.15 21.55
N VAL A 91 1.01 -3.32 20.58
CA VAL A 91 1.42 -1.91 20.49
C VAL A 91 0.22 -0.96 20.35
N VAL A 92 -0.95 -1.40 20.78
CA VAL A 92 -2.19 -0.59 20.70
C VAL A 92 -2.03 0.66 21.56
N SER A 93 -2.44 1.79 20.98
CA SER A 93 -2.41 3.11 21.64
C SER A 93 -3.83 3.65 21.72
N PRO A 94 -4.22 4.34 22.81
CA PRO A 94 -5.55 4.92 22.93
C PRO A 94 -5.77 6.12 22.00
N LYS A 95 -4.70 6.78 21.54
CA LYS A 95 -4.77 7.99 20.72
C LYS A 95 -3.96 7.84 19.43
N SER A 96 -4.42 8.52 18.38
CA SER A 96 -3.65 8.64 17.14
C SER A 96 -2.40 9.49 17.37
N LYS A 97 -1.27 9.08 16.78
CA LYS A 97 -0.03 9.88 16.70
C LYS A 97 0.06 10.72 15.43
N LEU A 98 -0.99 10.76 14.63
CA LEU A 98 -1.05 11.60 13.43
C LEU A 98 -1.03 13.08 13.81
N THR A 99 -0.25 13.86 13.06
CA THR A 99 -0.26 15.34 13.21
C THR A 99 -1.61 15.93 12.80
N LYS A 100 -2.23 15.37 11.74
CA LYS A 100 -3.54 15.80 11.25
C LYS A 100 -4.58 14.69 11.50
N PRO A 101 -5.71 14.98 12.18
CA PRO A 101 -6.73 13.98 12.42
C PRO A 101 -7.45 13.61 11.12
N ILE A 102 -7.84 12.34 11.00
CA ILE A 102 -8.66 11.84 9.90
C ILE A 102 -10.14 11.80 10.30
N LYS A 103 -11.04 12.06 9.34
CA LYS A 103 -12.49 12.08 9.59
C LYS A 103 -13.07 10.66 9.72
N LYS A 104 -13.84 10.42 10.79
CA LYS A 104 -14.58 9.16 11.06
C LYS A 104 -13.74 7.86 10.89
N PRO A 105 -12.59 7.73 11.58
CA PRO A 105 -11.78 6.52 11.46
C PRO A 105 -12.42 5.33 12.17
N LYS A 106 -12.49 4.19 11.47
CA LYS A 106 -12.74 2.87 12.10
C LYS A 106 -11.43 2.23 12.60
N ALA A 107 -10.45 3.07 12.95
CA ALA A 107 -9.09 2.64 13.23
C ALA A 107 -8.92 2.23 14.69
N THR A 108 -8.23 1.12 14.91
CA THR A 108 -7.54 0.83 16.16
C THR A 108 -6.13 1.41 16.02
N TRP A 109 -5.79 2.39 16.86
CA TRP A 109 -4.52 3.09 16.78
C TRP A 109 -3.40 2.24 17.39
N VAL A 110 -2.20 2.36 16.82
CA VAL A 110 -1.00 1.71 17.34
C VAL A 110 0.14 2.71 17.43
N GLU A 111 1.09 2.43 18.32
CA GLU A 111 2.38 3.11 18.30
C GLU A 111 3.12 2.77 17.00
N PRO A 112 3.71 3.76 16.30
CA PRO A 112 4.35 3.57 15.00
C PRO A 112 5.73 2.89 15.13
N MET A 113 5.73 1.67 15.66
CA MET A 113 6.90 0.80 15.84
C MET A 113 7.09 -0.20 14.71
N PHE A 114 6.13 -0.29 13.78
CA PHE A 114 6.21 -1.17 12.63
C PHE A 114 6.17 -0.39 11.33
N PHE A 115 6.88 -0.89 10.32
CA PHE A 115 6.84 -0.44 8.94
C PHE A 115 6.21 -1.51 8.07
N ALA A 116 5.26 -1.11 7.22
CA ALA A 116 4.76 -1.95 6.14
C ALA A 116 5.56 -1.65 4.86
N ASP A 117 6.12 -2.69 4.27
CA ASP A 117 6.60 -2.69 2.89
C ASP A 117 5.35 -2.74 1.98
N VAL A 118 5.17 -1.73 1.13
CA VAL A 118 3.97 -1.54 0.31
C VAL A 118 4.37 -1.23 -1.13
N GLU A 119 3.73 -1.94 -2.05
CA GLU A 119 3.72 -1.57 -3.47
C GLU A 119 2.53 -0.67 -3.77
N TYR A 120 2.72 0.36 -4.58
CA TYR A 120 1.67 1.29 -4.97
C TYR A 120 1.93 1.81 -6.39
N ARG A 121 0.91 2.41 -7.00
CA ARG A 121 1.05 2.99 -8.36
C ARG A 121 1.57 4.40 -8.32
N ASP A 122 0.96 5.20 -7.46
CA ASP A 122 1.18 6.63 -7.43
C ASP A 122 0.75 7.20 -6.08
N ILE A 123 1.10 8.46 -5.83
CA ILE A 123 0.63 9.25 -4.69
C ILE A 123 -0.34 10.29 -5.25
N THR A 124 -1.57 10.34 -4.73
CA THR A 124 -2.56 11.32 -5.17
C THR A 124 -2.12 12.74 -4.80
N SER A 125 -2.76 13.76 -5.40
CA SER A 125 -2.55 15.17 -5.00
C SER A 125 -2.82 15.45 -3.53
N GLU A 126 -3.64 14.61 -2.88
CA GLU A 126 -3.92 14.65 -1.44
C GLU A 126 -2.86 13.94 -0.58
N GLY A 127 -1.82 13.37 -1.19
CA GLY A 127 -0.74 12.65 -0.50
C GLY A 127 -1.06 11.19 -0.17
N LEU A 128 -2.08 10.59 -0.78
CA LEU A 128 -2.52 9.22 -0.46
C LEU A 128 -2.00 8.19 -1.46
N LEU A 129 -1.65 7.00 -0.98
CA LEU A 129 -1.20 5.89 -1.83
C LEU A 129 -2.36 5.37 -2.68
N ARG A 130 -2.15 5.35 -4.01
CA ARG A 130 -3.12 4.85 -4.99
C ARG A 130 -2.81 3.40 -5.36
N GLN A 131 -3.86 2.57 -5.32
CA GLN A 131 -3.78 1.13 -5.63
C GLN A 131 -2.66 0.41 -4.86
N SER A 132 -2.57 0.67 -3.55
CA SER A 132 -1.57 0.07 -2.67
C SER A 132 -1.84 -1.40 -2.39
N SER A 133 -0.78 -2.19 -2.26
CA SER A 133 -0.78 -3.60 -1.86
C SER A 133 0.36 -3.88 -0.88
N PHE A 134 0.04 -4.54 0.22
CA PHE A 134 0.98 -4.93 1.25
C PHE A 134 1.94 -6.01 0.74
N LYS A 135 3.22 -5.94 1.15
CA LYS A 135 4.26 -6.93 0.81
C LYS A 135 4.98 -7.50 2.02
N GLY A 136 5.03 -6.79 3.15
CA GLY A 136 5.70 -7.29 4.34
C GLY A 136 5.56 -6.33 5.52
N LEU A 137 5.73 -6.86 6.73
CA LEU A 137 5.75 -6.09 7.96
C LEU A 137 7.12 -6.24 8.61
N LYS A 138 7.72 -5.13 9.03
CA LYS A 138 9.01 -5.10 9.71
C LYS A 138 8.90 -4.25 10.97
N ARG A 139 9.57 -4.69 12.04
CA ARG A 139 9.70 -3.88 13.24
C ARG A 139 10.79 -2.83 13.02
N LYS A 140 10.56 -1.63 13.56
CA LYS A 140 11.55 -0.55 13.62
C LYS A 140 12.76 -0.96 14.44
#